data_AF-A0A2I2A9J0-F1
#
_entry.id   AF-A0A2I2A9J0-F1
#
_cell.length_a   1.000
_cell.length_b   1.000
_cell.length_c   1.000
_cell.angle_alpha   90.00
_cell.angle_beta   90.00
_cell.angle_gamma   90.00
#
_symmetry.space_group_name_H-M   'P 1'
#
loop_
_entity.id
_entity.type
_entity.pdbx_description
1 polymer ?
#
loop_
_entity_poly.entity_id
_entity_poly.type
_entity_poly.pdbx_seq_one_letter_code
_entity_poly.pdbx_strand_id
1 'polypeptide(L)'
;MLNPSGKLKKAIGYARKFRTRLEKIYEIGELPLSNNPVEQAISPTTLVRKNSLFATTVAGAKANAIWYSLIQTAIDISKYLNYIFSLLKQRKEVDVEAYLPWNSEAKESCAVAN
;
A
#
# COMPACT_ATOMS: atom_id res chain seq x y z
N MET A 1 -41.77 13.58 14.00
CA MET A 1 -40.52 13.14 13.35
C MET A 1 -39.37 13.39 14.31
N LEU A 2 -38.62 12.35 14.68
CA LEU A 2 -37.42 12.49 15.52
C LEU A 2 -36.39 13.33 14.76
N ASN A 3 -36.05 14.51 15.27
CA ASN A 3 -34.89 15.26 14.79
C ASN A 3 -33.64 14.59 15.37
N PRO A 4 -32.78 13.97 14.55
CA PRO A 4 -31.54 13.41 15.05
C PRO A 4 -30.72 14.53 15.69
N SER A 5 -30.19 14.31 16.90
CA SER A 5 -29.37 15.26 17.64
C SER A 5 -27.90 14.77 17.71
N GLY A 6 -26.97 15.69 17.95
CA GLY A 6 -25.55 15.36 18.18
C GLY A 6 -24.82 14.70 17.00
N LYS A 7 -24.07 13.63 17.27
CA LYS A 7 -23.19 12.93 16.30
C LYS A 7 -23.98 12.34 15.12
N LEU A 8 -25.19 11.83 15.36
CA LEU A 8 -26.03 11.24 14.32
C LEU A 8 -26.47 12.29 13.29
N LYS A 9 -26.85 13.49 13.74
CA LYS A 9 -27.18 14.61 12.84
C LYS A 9 -26.01 14.97 11.93
N LYS A 10 -24.79 15.00 12.50
CA LYS A 10 -23.56 15.28 11.74
C LYS A 10 -23.27 14.19 10.71
N ALA A 11 -23.39 12.91 11.09
CA ALA A 11 -23.20 11.79 10.18
C ALA A 11 -24.20 11.80 9.01
N ILE A 12 -25.48 12.04 9.30
CA ILE A 12 -26.53 12.18 8.27
C ILE A 12 -26.24 13.38 7.35
N GLY A 13 -25.85 14.51 7.92
CA GLY A 13 -25.46 15.70 7.15
C GLY A 13 -24.27 15.43 6.22
N TYR A 14 -23.27 14.69 6.71
CA TYR A 14 -22.11 14.27 5.94
C TYR A 14 -22.50 13.33 4.79
N ALA A 15 -23.27 12.27 5.07
CA ALA A 15 -23.75 11.33 4.06
C ALA A 15 -24.55 12.04 2.95
N ARG A 16 -25.44 12.98 3.32
CA ARG A 16 -26.19 13.79 2.35
C ARG A 16 -25.28 14.66 1.48
N LYS A 17 -24.25 15.28 2.07
CA LYS A 17 -23.28 16.11 1.34
C LYS A 17 -22.50 15.31 0.28
N PHE A 18 -22.17 14.06 0.55
CA PHE A 18 -21.39 13.21 -0.36
C PHE A 18 -22.23 12.27 -1.22
N ARG A 19 -23.56 12.36 -1.14
CA ARG A 19 -24.51 11.49 -1.86
C ARG A 19 -24.19 11.39 -3.35
N THR A 20 -24.03 12.52 -4.05
CA THR A 20 -23.72 12.55 -5.49
C THR A 20 -22.41 11.84 -5.83
N ARG A 21 -21.43 11.82 -4.92
CA ARG A 21 -20.18 11.07 -5.13
C ARG A 21 -20.36 9.58 -4.90
N LEU A 22 -21.15 9.20 -3.90
CA LEU A 22 -21.43 7.80 -3.59
C LEU A 22 -22.29 7.13 -4.66
N GLU A 23 -23.27 7.84 -5.22
CA GLU A 23 -24.19 7.29 -6.23
C GLU A 23 -23.51 7.02 -7.59
N LYS A 24 -22.33 7.59 -7.86
CA LYS A 24 -21.54 7.31 -9.07
C LYS A 24 -21.17 5.84 -9.23
N ILE A 25 -21.11 5.07 -8.15
CA ILE A 25 -20.88 3.61 -8.22
C ILE A 25 -21.99 2.89 -9.01
N TYR A 26 -23.19 3.47 -9.09
CA TYR A 26 -24.29 2.92 -9.87
C TYR A 26 -24.25 3.34 -11.35
N GLU A 27 -23.48 4.38 -11.67
CA GLU A 27 -23.30 4.84 -13.06
C GLU A 27 -22.21 4.04 -13.77
N ILE A 28 -21.26 3.46 -13.02
CA ILE A 28 -20.08 2.75 -13.56
C ILE A 28 -20.03 1.33 -12.99
N GLY A 29 -20.34 0.33 -13.82
CA GLY A 29 -20.42 -1.07 -13.38
C GLY A 29 -19.08 -1.70 -12.96
N GLU A 30 -17.96 -1.09 -13.31
CA GLU A 30 -16.61 -1.54 -12.94
C GLU A 30 -16.19 -1.09 -11.53
N LEU A 31 -16.89 -0.11 -10.94
CA LEU A 31 -16.54 0.43 -9.63
C LEU A 31 -16.99 -0.55 -8.52
N PRO A 32 -16.08 -0.98 -7.64
CA PRO A 32 -16.44 -1.87 -6.55
C PRO A 32 -17.33 -1.14 -5.52
N LEU A 33 -18.36 -1.84 -5.02
CA LEU A 33 -19.25 -1.32 -3.97
C LEU A 33 -18.54 -1.10 -2.63
N SER A 34 -17.40 -1.76 -2.41
CA SER A 34 -16.58 -1.62 -1.21
C SER A 34 -15.22 -1.01 -1.55
N ASN A 35 -14.69 -0.17 -0.65
CA ASN A 35 -13.32 0.32 -0.78
C ASN A 35 -12.29 -0.60 -0.12
N ASN A 36 -12.68 -1.81 0.32
CA ASN A 36 -11.80 -2.70 1.09
C ASN A 36 -10.44 -2.94 0.42
N PRO A 37 -10.33 -3.15 -0.92
CA PRO A 37 -9.03 -3.26 -1.57
C PRO A 37 -8.14 -2.02 -1.42
N VAL A 38 -8.76 -0.82 -1.44
CA VAL A 38 -8.05 0.45 -1.26
C VAL A 38 -7.60 0.61 0.19
N GLU A 39 -8.47 0.29 1.16
CA GLU A 39 -8.12 0.32 2.59
C GLU A 39 -6.98 -0.65 2.90
N GLN A 40 -7.04 -1.87 2.35
CA GLN A 40 -5.96 -2.85 2.47
C GLN A 40 -4.65 -2.32 1.86
N ALA A 41 -4.71 -1.65 0.71
CA ALA A 41 -3.52 -1.06 0.10
C ALA A 41 -2.90 0.08 0.92
N ILE A 42 -3.70 0.92 1.60
CA ILE A 42 -3.19 2.04 2.40
C ILE A 42 -2.85 1.68 3.85
N SER A 43 -3.39 0.56 4.37
CA SER A 43 -3.23 0.12 5.76
C SER A 43 -1.76 -0.06 6.17
N PRO A 44 -0.87 -0.68 5.37
CA PRO A 44 0.55 -0.78 5.70
C PRO A 44 1.19 0.58 5.93
N THR A 45 0.93 1.57 5.08
CA THR A 45 1.51 2.91 5.21
C THR A 45 1.07 3.61 6.50
N THR A 46 -0.20 3.49 6.87
CA THR A 46 -0.72 4.10 8.10
C THR A 46 -0.16 3.44 9.37
N LEU A 47 -0.05 2.11 9.37
CA LEU A 47 0.57 1.35 10.45
C LEU A 47 2.05 1.73 10.64
N VAL A 48 2.77 1.92 9.54
CA VAL A 48 4.20 2.29 9.54
C VAL A 48 4.41 3.68 10.07
N ARG A 49 3.61 4.66 9.62
CA ARG A 49 3.67 6.01 10.17
C ARG A 49 3.42 6.01 11.68
N LYS A 50 2.51 5.15 12.15
CA LYS A 50 2.24 5.00 13.58
C LYS A 50 3.42 4.40 14.33
N ASN A 51 4.14 3.45 13.73
CA ASN A 51 5.25 2.72 14.36
C ASN A 51 6.64 3.31 14.07
N SER A 52 6.75 4.34 13.24
CA SER A 52 8.03 4.95 12.86
C SER A 52 8.17 6.30 13.56
N LEU A 53 8.99 6.32 14.61
CA LEU A 53 9.24 7.51 15.43
C LEU A 53 9.94 8.64 14.64
N PHE A 54 10.66 8.29 13.56
CA PHE A 54 11.55 9.20 12.82
C PHE A 54 11.13 9.48 11.36
N ALA A 55 10.03 8.88 10.88
CA ALA A 55 9.52 9.12 9.52
C ALA A 55 8.57 10.33 9.45
N THR A 56 8.97 11.46 10.03
CA THR A 56 8.18 12.71 10.05
C THR A 56 8.45 13.61 8.83
N THR A 57 9.56 13.39 8.11
CA THR A 57 9.93 14.18 6.94
C THR A 57 9.35 13.60 5.65
N VAL A 58 9.21 14.43 4.61
CA VAL A 58 8.79 14.00 3.27
C VAL A 58 9.75 12.95 2.70
N ALA A 59 11.06 13.11 2.96
CA ALA A 59 12.06 12.13 2.56
C ALA A 59 11.85 10.76 3.26
N GLY A 60 11.57 10.75 4.56
CA GLY A 60 11.25 9.54 5.31
C GLY A 60 9.97 8.87 4.82
N ALA A 61 8.94 9.65 4.49
CA ALA A 61 7.72 9.12 3.89
C ALA A 61 7.98 8.45 2.53
N LYS A 62 8.79 9.07 1.66
CA LYS A 62 9.20 8.49 0.37
C LYS A 62 9.99 7.19 0.55
N ALA A 63 10.98 7.18 1.44
CA ALA A 63 11.78 5.99 1.72
C ALA A 63 10.90 4.83 2.24
N ASN A 64 9.98 5.11 3.16
CA ASN A 64 9.04 4.11 3.66
C ASN A 64 8.13 3.59 2.55
N ALA A 65 7.59 4.46 1.70
CA ALA A 65 6.73 4.04 0.59
C ALA A 65 7.47 3.07 -0.35
N ILE A 66 8.74 3.34 -0.68
CA ILE A 66 9.58 2.45 -1.48
C ILE A 66 9.76 1.11 -0.78
N TRP A 67 10.25 1.11 0.48
CA TRP A 67 10.48 -0.11 1.24
C TRP A 67 9.25 -1.01 1.34
N TYR A 68 8.09 -0.43 1.65
CA TYR A 68 6.85 -1.21 1.74
C TYR A 68 6.36 -1.70 0.40
N SER A 69 6.54 -0.93 -0.67
CA SER A 69 6.22 -1.39 -2.03
C SER A 69 7.04 -2.63 -2.39
N LEU A 70 8.34 -2.65 -2.06
CA LEU A 70 9.20 -3.81 -2.29
C LEU A 70 8.77 -5.02 -1.46
N ILE A 71 8.50 -4.83 -0.16
CA ILE A 71 8.06 -5.89 0.74
C ILE A 71 6.71 -6.48 0.30
N GLN A 72 5.77 -5.64 -0.12
CA GLN A 72 4.43 -6.07 -0.52
C GLN A 72 4.40 -6.77 -1.88
N THR A 73 5.35 -6.46 -2.77
CA THR A 73 5.44 -7.07 -4.10
C THR A 73 6.36 -8.30 -4.16
N ALA A 74 7.21 -8.51 -3.15
CA ALA A 74 8.01 -9.71 -3.04
C ALA A 74 7.16 -10.94 -2.69
N ILE A 75 7.40 -12.06 -3.39
CA ILE A 75 6.71 -13.34 -3.14
C ILE A 75 7.11 -13.92 -1.79
N ASP A 76 8.42 -13.90 -1.48
CA ASP A 76 8.98 -14.28 -0.19
C ASP A 76 9.99 -13.18 0.23
N ILE A 77 9.61 -12.43 1.26
CA ILE A 77 10.37 -11.27 1.74
C ILE A 77 11.77 -11.68 2.19
N SER A 78 11.90 -12.81 2.89
CA SER A 78 13.17 -13.24 3.46
C SER A 78 14.14 -13.63 2.35
N LYS A 79 13.67 -14.39 1.36
CA LYS A 79 14.50 -14.77 0.20
C LYS A 79 14.89 -13.55 -0.63
N TYR A 80 13.94 -12.64 -0.87
CA TYR A 80 14.19 -11.43 -1.63
C TYR A 80 15.24 -10.51 -0.98
N LEU A 81 15.15 -10.31 0.34
CA LEU A 81 16.16 -9.52 1.06
C LEU A 81 17.54 -10.18 0.99
N ASN A 82 17.61 -11.50 1.14
CA ASN A 82 18.87 -12.24 0.99
C ASN A 82 19.46 -12.12 -0.43
N TYR A 83 18.62 -12.22 -1.46
CA TYR A 83 19.01 -12.01 -2.85
C TYR A 83 19.61 -10.62 -3.06
N ILE A 84 18.89 -9.56 -2.66
CA ILE A 84 19.40 -8.18 -2.76
C ILE A 84 20.71 -7.99 -2.00
N PHE A 85 20.80 -8.46 -0.75
CA PHE A 85 22.02 -8.30 0.04
C PHE A 85 23.21 -9.07 -0.57
N SER A 86 22.96 -10.21 -1.23
CA SER A 86 24.01 -10.95 -1.93
C SER A 86 24.57 -10.18 -3.12
N LEU A 87 23.73 -9.41 -3.82
CA LEU A 87 24.12 -8.64 -5.00
C LEU A 87 24.79 -7.31 -4.63
N LEU A 88 24.29 -6.63 -3.59
CA LEU A 88 24.92 -5.41 -3.07
C LEU A 88 26.36 -5.64 -2.59
N LYS A 89 26.68 -6.84 -2.08
CA LYS A 89 28.07 -7.21 -1.75
C LYS A 89 28.99 -7.22 -2.97
N GLN A 90 28.46 -7.47 -4.16
CA GLN A 90 29.25 -7.55 -5.39
C GLN A 90 29.62 -6.16 -5.94
N ARG A 91 29.04 -5.07 -5.41
CA ARG A 91 29.33 -3.65 -5.75
C ARG A 91 29.53 -3.39 -7.25
N LYS A 92 28.76 -4.06 -8.09
CA LYS A 92 28.64 -3.71 -9.50
C LYS A 92 27.62 -2.57 -9.60
N GLU A 93 27.92 -1.56 -10.41
CA GLU A 93 26.87 -0.68 -10.92
C GLU A 93 25.92 -1.56 -11.73
N VAL A 94 24.75 -1.82 -11.19
CA VAL A 94 23.70 -2.56 -11.85
C VAL A 94 22.48 -1.65 -11.85
N ASP A 95 21.75 -1.70 -12.96
CA ASP A 95 20.46 -1.05 -13.07
C ASP A 95 19.54 -1.44 -11.91
N VAL A 96 18.87 -0.45 -11.32
CA VAL A 96 17.96 -0.65 -10.19
C VAL A 96 16.85 -1.63 -10.55
N GLU A 97 16.41 -1.63 -11.81
CA GLU A 97 15.40 -2.55 -12.35
C GLU A 97 15.79 -4.03 -12.26
N ALA A 98 17.09 -4.33 -12.23
CA ALA A 98 17.56 -5.71 -12.04
C ALA A 98 17.27 -6.24 -10.63
N TYR A 99 17.17 -5.34 -9.64
CA TYR A 99 16.96 -5.70 -8.24
C TYR A 99 15.50 -5.76 -7.83
N LEU A 100 14.57 -5.32 -8.67
CA LEU A 100 13.16 -5.21 -8.27
C LEU A 100 12.50 -6.60 -8.17
N PRO A 101 11.50 -6.77 -7.28
CA PRO A 101 10.93 -8.10 -6.98
C PRO A 101 10.23 -8.76 -8.16
N TRP A 102 9.81 -7.97 -9.15
CA TRP A 102 9.13 -8.46 -10.34
C TRP A 102 10.10 -8.87 -11.47
N ASN A 103 11.40 -8.66 -11.30
CA ASN A 103 12.40 -9.15 -12.25
C ASN A 103 12.38 -10.68 -12.32
N SER A 104 12.59 -11.25 -13.51
CA SER A 104 12.59 -12.70 -13.72
C SER A 104 13.62 -13.41 -12.84
N GLU A 105 14.84 -12.89 -12.73
CA GLU A 105 15.91 -13.49 -11.91
C GLU A 105 15.56 -13.46 -10.42
N ALA A 106 15.00 -12.33 -9.95
CA ALA A 106 14.55 -12.19 -8.57
C ALA A 106 13.41 -13.17 -8.25
N LYS A 107 12.45 -13.36 -9.17
CA LYS A 107 11.36 -14.33 -9.01
C LYS A 107 11.86 -15.77 -8.94
N GLU A 108 12.78 -16.15 -9.82
CA GLU A 108 13.37 -17.50 -9.83
C GLU A 108 14.13 -17.78 -8.54
N SER A 109 14.97 -16.84 -8.09
CA SER A 109 15.71 -17.00 -6.84
C SER A 109 14.82 -17.03 -5.60
N CYS A 110 13.66 -16.37 -5.64
CA CYS A 110 12.73 -16.28 -4.50
C CYS A 110 11.58 -17.28 -4.58
N ALA A 111 11.54 -18.14 -5.60
CA ALA A 111 10.48 -19.14 -5.76
C ALA A 111 10.42 -20.05 -4.52
N VAL A 112 9.20 -20.36 -4.07
CA VAL A 112 8.97 -21.31 -2.98
C VAL A 112 9.15 -22.72 -3.55
N ALA A 113 9.97 -23.54 -2.91
CA ALA A 113 10.06 -24.95 -3.26
C ALA A 113 8.71 -25.58 -2.91
N ASN A 114 8.04 -26.16 -3.91
CA ASN A 114 6.81 -26.92 -3.70
C ASN A 114 7.06 -28.17 -2.85
#